data_AF-A0A1T1NWR8-F1
#
_entry.id   AF-A0A1T1NWR8-F1
#
_cell.length_a   1.000
_cell.length_b   1.000
_cell.length_c   1.000
_cell.angle_alpha   90.00
_cell.angle_beta   90.00
_cell.angle_gamma   90.00
#
_symmetry.space_group_name_H-M   'P 1'
#
loop_
_entity.id
_entity.type
_entity.pdbx_description
1 polymer ?
#
loop_
_entity_poly.entity_id
_entity_poly.type
_entity_poly.pdbx_seq_one_letter_code
_entity_poly.pdbx_strand_id
1 'polypeptide(L)'
;MNVSAPRGTAGLSSALLMLRIAGGGFLLPHALGKLLGWFGGPGLTGFAAELHQFGFPSAAPLPLLLALVQTLSGLAVLLAVWTRASAALAVLFIATTVLVAVPKGWFWMHGGMEYPLMWMLVLLALAAAGGGDWSLDRPRRRVA
;
A
#
# COMPACT_ATOMS: atom_id res chain seq x y z
N MET A 1 37.43 -10.37 14.82
CA MET A 1 37.14 -10.71 13.40
C MET A 1 35.92 -9.92 12.98
N ASN A 2 36.09 -8.94 12.08
CA ASN A 2 35.01 -8.05 11.66
C ASN A 2 34.22 -8.77 10.55
N VAL A 3 33.15 -9.47 10.93
CA VAL A 3 32.29 -10.15 9.95
C VAL A 3 31.53 -9.07 9.19
N SER A 4 32.05 -8.72 8.03
CA SER A 4 31.37 -7.86 7.08
C SER A 4 30.05 -8.54 6.72
N ALA A 5 28.91 -7.89 6.97
CA ALA A 5 27.63 -8.39 6.47
C ALA A 5 27.77 -8.69 4.96
N PRO A 6 27.23 -9.81 4.46
CA PRO A 6 27.41 -10.18 3.06
C PRO A 6 26.90 -9.04 2.17
N ARG A 7 27.79 -8.49 1.34
CA ARG A 7 27.57 -7.30 0.50
C ARG A 7 26.38 -7.42 -0.47
N GLY A 8 25.76 -8.60 -0.59
CA GLY A 8 24.60 -8.86 -1.43
C GLY A 8 23.22 -8.56 -0.81
N THR A 9 23.08 -8.46 0.52
CA THR A 9 21.76 -8.27 1.14
C THR A 9 21.41 -6.80 1.43
N ALA A 10 22.42 -5.94 1.58
CA ALA A 10 22.21 -4.52 1.86
C ALA A 10 21.45 -3.81 0.72
N GLY A 11 21.86 -4.04 -0.54
CA GLY A 11 21.18 -3.47 -1.71
C GLY A 11 19.72 -3.93 -1.84
N LEU A 12 19.45 -5.23 -1.61
CA LEU A 12 18.09 -5.76 -1.60
C LEU A 12 17.25 -5.15 -0.48
N SER A 13 17.80 -5.02 0.72
CA SER A 13 17.10 -4.40 1.86
C SER A 13 16.77 -2.93 1.61
N SER A 14 17.67 -2.18 0.99
CA SER A 14 17.39 -0.81 0.55
C SER A 14 16.30 -0.76 -0.52
N ALA A 15 16.35 -1.64 -1.53
CA ALA A 15 15.33 -1.74 -2.56
C ALA A 15 13.94 -2.04 -1.96
N LEU A 16 13.86 -2.99 -1.02
CA LEU A 16 12.62 -3.31 -0.32
C LEU A 16 12.10 -2.14 0.53
N LEU A 17 12.97 -1.34 1.16
CA LEU A 17 12.51 -0.09 1.81
C LEU A 17 11.93 0.88 0.79
N MET A 18 12.61 1.12 -0.34
CA MET A 18 12.10 2.02 -1.38
C MET A 18 10.73 1.57 -1.87
N LEU A 19 10.55 0.26 -2.09
CA LEU A 19 9.25 -0.32 -2.43
C LEU A 19 8.21 -0.14 -1.32
N ARG A 20 8.58 -0.21 -0.04
CA ARG A 20 7.65 0.05 1.08
C ARG A 20 7.26 1.52 1.20
N ILE A 21 8.20 2.43 0.96
CA ILE A 21 7.92 3.87 0.89
C ILE A 21 6.94 4.14 -0.25
N ALA A 22 7.17 3.57 -1.43
CA ALA A 22 6.24 3.71 -2.55
C ALA A 22 4.89 3.02 -2.29
N GLY A 23 4.93 1.76 -1.87
CA GLY A 23 3.76 0.90 -1.70
C GLY A 23 2.84 1.32 -0.56
N GLY A 24 3.41 1.53 0.64
CA GLY A 24 2.68 1.90 1.86
C GLY A 24 2.76 3.39 2.17
N GLY A 25 3.94 3.99 2.04
CA GLY A 25 4.15 5.41 2.35
C GLY A 25 3.34 6.35 1.45
N PHE A 26 3.34 6.14 0.13
CA PHE A 26 2.52 6.96 -0.78
C PHE A 26 1.02 6.66 -0.65
N LEU A 27 0.65 5.52 -0.06
CA LEU A 27 -0.76 5.16 0.18
C LEU A 27 -1.34 5.97 1.34
N LEU A 28 -0.51 6.33 2.33
CA LEU A 28 -0.94 7.02 3.54
C LEU A 28 -1.60 8.37 3.27
N PRO A 29 -1.04 9.30 2.46
CA PRO A 29 -1.73 10.55 2.12
C PRO A 29 -3.12 10.32 1.51
N HIS A 30 -3.27 9.33 0.63
CA HIS A 30 -4.55 8.99 0.00
C HIS A 30 -5.55 8.41 1.01
N ALA A 31 -5.08 7.53 1.90
CA ALA A 31 -5.92 6.91 2.92
C ALA A 31 -6.33 7.91 4.02
N LEU A 32 -5.40 8.74 4.49
CA LEU A 32 -5.66 9.82 5.46
C LEU A 32 -6.50 10.94 4.86
N GLY A 33 -6.38 11.19 3.55
CA GLY A 33 -7.28 12.09 2.82
C GLY A 33 -8.73 11.60 2.86
N LYS A 34 -8.96 10.29 2.68
CA LYS A 34 -10.29 9.69 2.80
C LYS A 34 -10.80 9.60 4.25
N LEU A 35 -9.91 9.26 5.19
CA LEU A 35 -10.30 9.05 6.59
C LEU A 35 -10.52 10.36 7.34
N LEU A 36 -9.61 11.32 7.17
CA LEU A 36 -9.50 12.52 8.00
C LEU A 36 -9.62 13.84 7.21
N GLY A 37 -9.69 13.78 5.87
CA GLY A 37 -9.67 14.98 5.02
C GLY A 37 -8.29 15.65 4.94
N TRP A 38 -7.23 14.96 5.37
CA TRP A 38 -5.87 15.50 5.34
C TRP A 38 -5.36 15.71 3.92
N PHE A 39 -4.37 16.59 3.76
CA PHE A 39 -3.74 16.90 2.48
C PHE A 39 -4.72 17.39 1.40
N GLY A 40 -5.84 18.02 1.81
CA GLY A 40 -6.91 18.44 0.91
C GLY A 40 -7.78 17.30 0.39
N GLY A 41 -7.74 16.14 1.07
CA GLY A 41 -8.53 14.97 0.71
C GLY A 41 -10.03 15.10 1.02
N PRO A 42 -10.85 14.18 0.50
CA PRO A 42 -12.32 14.30 0.49
C PRO A 42 -12.99 14.12 1.86
N GLY A 43 -12.27 13.57 2.85
CA GLY A 43 -12.87 13.07 4.09
C GLY A 43 -13.87 11.94 3.84
N LEU A 44 -14.51 11.47 4.92
CA LEU A 44 -15.38 10.28 4.83
C LEU A 44 -16.61 10.52 3.97
N THR A 45 -17.20 11.72 4.03
CA THR A 45 -18.37 12.07 3.22
C THR A 45 -18.05 12.09 1.73
N GLY A 46 -16.92 12.70 1.35
CA GLY A 46 -16.51 12.72 -0.06
C GLY A 46 -16.08 11.33 -0.54
N PHE A 47 -15.41 10.54 0.31
CA PHE A 47 -15.09 9.15 -0.03
C PHE A 47 -16.34 8.28 -0.20
N ALA A 48 -17.39 8.49 0.61
CA ALA A 48 -18.68 7.84 0.41
C ALA A 48 -19.31 8.22 -0.94
N ALA A 49 -19.20 9.49 -1.35
CA ALA A 49 -19.65 9.93 -2.66
C ALA A 49 -18.86 9.29 -3.81
N GLU A 50 -17.53 9.18 -3.70
CA GLU A 50 -16.68 8.46 -4.67
C GLU A 50 -17.11 6.99 -4.82
N LEU A 51 -17.32 6.29 -3.70
CA LEU A 51 -17.78 4.89 -3.71
C LEU A 51 -19.10 4.76 -4.47
N HIS A 52 -20.06 5.67 -4.20
CA HIS A 52 -21.33 5.68 -4.89
C HIS A 52 -21.18 5.93 -6.40
N GLN A 53 -20.30 6.84 -6.82
CA GLN A 53 -20.00 7.09 -8.24
C GLN A 53 -19.44 5.85 -8.96
N PHE A 54 -18.67 5.03 -8.25
CA PHE A 54 -18.15 3.76 -8.77
C PHE A 54 -19.15 2.59 -8.66
N GLY A 55 -20.36 2.82 -8.15
CA GLY A 55 -21.37 1.79 -7.96
C GLY A 55 -21.14 0.89 -6.74
N PHE A 56 -20.27 1.27 -5.81
CA PHE A 56 -20.06 0.56 -4.56
C PHE A 56 -21.03 1.02 -3.47
N PRO A 57 -21.32 0.17 -2.47
CA PRO A 57 -22.07 0.61 -1.31
C PRO A 57 -21.32 1.74 -0.58
N SER A 58 -22.05 2.78 -0.20
CA SER A 58 -21.49 4.00 0.41
C SER A 58 -22.12 4.34 1.76
N ALA A 59 -23.12 3.56 2.20
CA ALA A 59 -23.77 3.76 3.48
C ALA A 59 -22.82 3.45 4.65
N ALA A 60 -23.02 4.15 5.77
CA ALA A 60 -22.29 3.87 7.00
C ALA A 60 -22.54 2.41 7.47
N PRO A 61 -21.52 1.74 8.04
CA PRO A 61 -20.18 2.23 8.37
C PRO A 61 -19.12 1.96 7.28
N LEU A 62 -19.52 1.56 6.07
CA LEU A 62 -18.57 0.98 5.11
C LEU A 62 -17.43 1.93 4.67
N PRO A 63 -17.67 3.22 4.34
CA PRO A 63 -16.58 4.14 3.98
C PRO A 63 -15.53 4.28 5.10
N LEU A 64 -15.97 4.29 6.36
CA LEU A 64 -15.08 4.33 7.51
C LEU A 64 -14.23 3.07 7.60
N LEU A 65 -14.84 1.89 7.49
CA LEU A 65 -14.12 0.62 7.54
C LEU A 65 -13.08 0.51 6.41
N LEU A 66 -13.44 0.89 5.18
CA LEU A 66 -12.53 0.87 4.04
C LEU A 66 -11.37 1.86 4.23
N ALA A 67 -11.65 3.08 4.70
CA ALA A 67 -10.61 4.08 4.95
C ALA A 67 -9.66 3.65 6.08
N LEU A 68 -10.18 3.03 7.15
CA LEU A 68 -9.38 2.47 8.23
C LEU A 68 -8.51 1.31 7.74
N VAL A 69 -9.08 0.35 7.01
CA VAL A 69 -8.32 -0.77 6.44
C VAL A 69 -7.21 -0.26 5.52
N GLN A 70 -7.50 0.72 4.67
CA GLN A 70 -6.50 1.31 3.77
C GLN A 70 -5.37 1.98 4.56
N THR A 71 -5.72 2.76 5.59
CA THR A 71 -4.75 3.48 6.43
C THR A 71 -3.86 2.52 7.20
N LEU A 72 -4.46 1.53 7.88
CA LEU A 72 -3.73 0.53 8.67
C LEU A 72 -2.85 -0.35 7.78
N SER A 73 -3.35 -0.75 6.59
CA SER A 73 -2.56 -1.54 5.64
C SER A 73 -1.39 -0.73 5.09
N GLY A 74 -1.59 0.52 4.71
CA GLY A 74 -0.50 1.39 4.24
C GLY A 74 0.58 1.61 5.29
N LEU A 75 0.18 1.83 6.54
CA LEU A 75 1.10 1.96 7.67
C LEU A 75 1.86 0.66 7.93
N ALA A 76 1.15 -0.47 7.96
CA ALA A 76 1.75 -1.78 8.18
C ALA A 76 2.73 -2.17 7.07
N VAL A 77 2.43 -1.85 5.79
CA VAL A 77 3.37 -2.06 4.68
C VAL A 77 4.61 -1.18 4.83
N LEU A 78 4.45 0.12 5.15
CA LEU A 78 5.57 1.05 5.31
C LEU A 78 6.51 0.58 6.43
N LEU A 79 5.94 0.29 7.60
CA LEU A 79 6.69 -0.16 8.78
C LEU A 79 7.14 -1.63 8.68
N ALA A 80 6.66 -2.36 7.65
CA ALA A 80 6.88 -3.79 7.48
C ALA A 80 6.47 -4.60 8.71
N VAL A 81 5.20 -4.42 9.11
CA VAL A 81 4.47 -5.25 10.07
C VAL A 81 3.61 -6.24 9.28
N TRP A 82 3.86 -7.52 9.51
CA TRP A 82 3.33 -8.65 8.75
C TRP A 82 3.35 -8.39 7.25
N THR A 83 4.51 -7.99 6.72
CA THR A 83 4.68 -7.40 5.38
C THR A 83 3.95 -8.17 4.29
N ARG A 84 4.01 -9.50 4.32
CA ARG A 84 3.34 -10.34 3.31
C ARG A 84 1.83 -10.20 3.37
N ALA A 85 1.25 -10.24 4.57
CA ALA A 85 -0.19 -10.11 4.78
C ALA A 85 -0.66 -8.68 4.55
N SER A 86 0.04 -7.68 5.07
CA SER A 86 -0.31 -6.26 4.88
C SER A 86 -0.18 -5.85 3.41
N ALA A 87 0.85 -6.32 2.70
CA ALA A 87 0.98 -6.11 1.26
C ALA A 87 -0.13 -6.81 0.47
N ALA A 88 -0.50 -8.05 0.82
CA ALA A 88 -1.60 -8.75 0.16
C ALA A 88 -2.95 -8.02 0.34
N LEU A 89 -3.23 -7.50 1.55
CA LEU A 89 -4.42 -6.67 1.79
C LEU A 89 -4.39 -5.39 0.95
N ALA A 90 -3.24 -4.72 0.88
CA ALA A 90 -3.08 -3.54 0.04
C ALA A 90 -3.25 -3.87 -1.46
N VAL A 91 -2.76 -5.03 -1.93
CA VAL A 91 -2.98 -5.51 -3.31
C VAL A 91 -4.47 -5.62 -3.61
N LEU A 92 -5.28 -6.19 -2.71
CA LEU A 92 -6.72 -6.30 -2.92
C LEU A 92 -7.38 -4.93 -3.09
N PHE A 93 -6.99 -3.96 -2.26
CA PHE A 93 -7.50 -2.59 -2.36
C PHE A 93 -7.11 -1.92 -3.69
N ILE A 94 -5.83 -2.03 -4.08
CA ILE A 94 -5.34 -1.45 -5.34
C ILE A 94 -5.92 -2.17 -6.55
N ALA A 95 -6.17 -3.48 -6.48
CA ALA A 95 -6.83 -4.24 -7.55
C ALA A 95 -8.22 -3.67 -7.88
N THR A 96 -9.01 -3.28 -6.87
CA THR A 96 -10.27 -2.56 -7.10
C THR A 96 -10.05 -1.24 -7.85
N THR A 97 -8.99 -0.51 -7.51
CA THR A 97 -8.63 0.75 -8.21
C THR A 97 -8.24 0.49 -9.67
N VAL A 98 -7.51 -0.59 -9.93
CA VAL A 98 -7.19 -1.04 -11.30
C VAL A 98 -8.47 -1.31 -12.08
N LEU A 99 -9.41 -2.09 -11.51
CA LEU A 99 -10.67 -2.44 -12.18
C LEU A 99 -11.53 -1.21 -12.49
N VAL A 100 -11.60 -0.23 -11.58
CA VAL A 100 -12.28 1.04 -11.82
C VAL A 100 -11.63 1.86 -12.94
N ALA A 101 -10.32 1.69 -13.15
CA ALA A 101 -9.56 2.39 -14.17
C ALA A 101 -9.60 1.70 -15.55
N VAL A 102 -9.91 0.39 -15.64
CA VAL A 102 -9.94 -0.37 -16.90
C VAL A 102 -10.80 0.31 -17.99
N PRO A 103 -12.04 0.79 -17.71
CA PRO A 103 -12.86 1.44 -18.74
C PRO A 103 -12.28 2.76 -19.26
N LYS A 104 -11.32 3.36 -18.54
CA LYS A 104 -10.64 4.61 -18.90
C LYS A 104 -9.42 4.38 -19.80
N GLY A 105 -9.11 3.13 -20.13
CA GLY A 105 -7.99 2.74 -20.98
C GLY A 105 -6.67 2.55 -20.22
N TRP A 106 -5.56 2.52 -20.97
CA TRP A 106 -4.24 2.24 -20.39
C TRP A 106 -3.64 3.45 -19.66
N PHE A 107 -3.50 4.57 -20.35
CA PHE A 107 -2.64 5.67 -19.90
C PHE A 107 -3.18 6.41 -18.67
N TRP A 108 -2.31 6.55 -17.65
CA TRP A 108 -2.66 7.20 -16.39
C TRP A 108 -3.07 8.67 -16.55
N MET A 109 -2.58 9.35 -17.59
CA MET A 109 -2.91 10.75 -17.91
C MET A 109 -4.41 10.98 -18.15
N HIS A 110 -5.14 9.92 -18.51
CA HIS A 110 -6.60 9.92 -18.70
C HIS A 110 -7.34 9.17 -17.58
N GLY A 111 -6.65 8.90 -16.46
CA GLY A 111 -7.18 8.08 -15.36
C GLY A 111 -7.19 6.58 -15.66
N GLY A 112 -6.42 6.13 -16.67
CA GLY A 112 -6.29 4.73 -17.04
C GLY A 112 -5.52 3.87 -16.02
N MET A 113 -5.50 2.57 -16.29
CA MET A 113 -5.06 1.55 -15.33
C MET A 113 -3.54 1.44 -15.11
N GLU A 114 -2.71 2.08 -15.94
CA GLU A 114 -1.24 1.98 -15.91
C GLU A 114 -0.64 2.28 -14.53
N TYR A 115 -1.00 3.42 -13.93
CA TYR A 115 -0.50 3.82 -12.62
C TYR A 115 -0.94 2.91 -11.46
N PRO A 116 -2.24 2.61 -11.27
CA PRO A 116 -2.63 1.68 -10.20
C PRO A 116 -2.10 0.27 -10.43
N LEU A 117 -1.90 -0.17 -11.69
CA LEU A 117 -1.29 -1.47 -11.98
C LEU A 117 0.19 -1.50 -11.57
N MET A 118 0.96 -0.46 -11.89
CA MET A 118 2.35 -0.32 -11.43
C MET A 118 2.44 -0.39 -9.90
N TRP A 119 1.54 0.31 -9.20
CA TRP A 119 1.48 0.26 -7.73
C TRP A 119 1.14 -1.15 -7.23
N MET A 120 0.18 -1.83 -7.87
CA MET A 120 -0.15 -3.22 -7.54
C MET A 120 1.07 -4.14 -7.67
N LEU A 121 1.88 -3.98 -8.71
CA LEU A 121 3.12 -4.76 -8.90
C LEU A 121 4.15 -4.49 -7.80
N VAL A 122 4.30 -3.24 -7.35
CA VAL A 122 5.15 -2.89 -6.19
C VAL A 122 4.69 -3.64 -4.94
N LEU A 123 3.38 -3.66 -4.66
CA LEU A 123 2.84 -4.36 -3.50
C LEU A 123 2.96 -5.89 -3.64
N LEU A 124 2.77 -6.44 -4.83
CA LEU A 124 3.00 -7.86 -5.11
C LEU A 124 4.47 -8.25 -4.91
N ALA A 125 5.41 -7.40 -5.31
CA ALA A 125 6.83 -7.63 -5.04
C ALA A 125 7.12 -7.69 -3.54
N LEU A 126 6.51 -6.81 -2.73
CA LEU A 126 6.62 -6.86 -1.26
C LEU A 126 5.93 -8.09 -0.66
N ALA A 127 4.77 -8.48 -1.18
CA ALA A 127 4.07 -9.68 -0.74
C ALA A 127 4.90 -10.95 -1.02
N ALA A 128 5.62 -10.97 -2.15
CA ALA A 128 6.49 -12.07 -2.55
C ALA A 128 7.83 -12.09 -1.80
N ALA A 129 8.49 -10.94 -1.62
CA ALA A 129 9.84 -10.83 -1.07
C ALA A 129 9.90 -10.63 0.45
N GLY A 130 8.86 -10.04 1.07
CA GLY A 130 8.87 -9.66 2.49
C GLY A 130 9.47 -8.27 2.76
N GLY A 131 9.72 -7.94 4.04
CA GLY A 131 10.03 -6.57 4.49
C GLY A 131 11.50 -6.12 4.44
N GLY A 132 12.44 -7.03 4.20
CA GLY A 132 13.88 -6.74 4.22
C GLY A 132 14.44 -6.44 5.63
N ASP A 133 15.71 -6.04 5.70
CA ASP A 133 16.43 -5.90 6.98
C ASP A 133 15.97 -4.72 7.85
N TRP A 134 15.37 -3.70 7.24
CA TRP A 134 14.79 -2.54 7.93
C TRP A 134 13.29 -2.74 8.22
N SER A 135 12.86 -3.99 8.46
CA SER A 135 11.48 -4.32 8.81
C SER A 135 11.29 -4.54 10.30
N LEU A 136 10.08 -4.24 10.79
CA LEU A 136 9.65 -4.61 12.14
C LEU A 136 9.31 -6.11 12.26
N ASP A 137 9.13 -6.80 11.14
CA ASP A 137 8.92 -8.26 11.05
C ASP A 137 10.09 -9.11 11.56
N ARG A 138 11.24 -8.52 11.90
CA ARG A 138 12.43 -9.29 12.28
C ARG A 138 12.22 -10.09 13.57
N PRO A 139 12.32 -11.44 13.53
CA PRO A 139 12.76 -12.18 14.70
C PRO A 139 14.20 -11.75 14.97
N ARG A 140 14.54 -11.36 16.21
CA ARG A 140 15.95 -11.30 16.62
C ARG A 140 16.52 -12.69 16.38
N ARG A 141 17.33 -12.89 15.33
CA ARG A 141 18.16 -14.08 15.23
C ARG A 141 19.08 -14.02 16.46
N ARG A 142 18.73 -14.74 17.53
CA ARG A 142 19.69 -15.06 18.58
C ARG A 142 20.76 -15.87 17.85
N VAL A 143 21.92 -15.26 17.72
CA VAL A 143 23.14 -15.99 17.39
C VAL A 143 23.37 -16.90 18.59
N ALA A 144 23.17 -18.20 18.40
CA ALA A 144 23.72 -19.25 19.24
C ALA A 144 24.88 -19.86 18.46
#